data_AF-A0A0M7AP29-F1
#
_entry.id   AF-A0A0M7AP29-F1
#
_cell.length_a   1.000
_cell.length_b   1.000
_cell.length_c   1.000
_cell.angle_alpha   90.00
_cell.angle_beta   90.00
_cell.angle_gamma   90.00
#
_symmetry.space_group_name_H-M   'P 1'
#
loop_
_entity.id
_entity.type
_entity.pdbx_description
1 polymer ?
#
loop_
_entity_poly.entity_id
_entity_poly.type
_entity_poly.pdbx_seq_one_letter_code
_entity_poly.pdbx_strand_id
1 'polypeptide(L)'
;MPDTVTEAILDALTCMEEEEELVITTSVPLQLAGRIRNRIANEVPIPPISKTERTAIRSLIYRAVNDTRIFDFEMPTLTGLTAEEFNDLAAKLPIE
;
A
#
# COMPACT_ATOMS: atom_id res chain seq x y z
N MET A 1 -12.21 -13.70 11.03
CA MET A 1 -12.38 -14.23 9.66
C MET A 1 -11.14 -13.87 8.87
N PRO A 2 -10.59 -14.76 8.03
CA PRO A 2 -9.51 -14.39 7.12
C PRO A 2 -9.99 -13.26 6.20
N ASP A 3 -9.06 -12.36 5.84
CA ASP A 3 -9.37 -11.29 4.89
C ASP A 3 -9.19 -11.79 3.45
N THR A 4 -9.79 -11.08 2.50
CA THR A 4 -9.81 -11.45 1.08
C THR A 4 -8.42 -11.63 0.49
N VAL A 5 -7.40 -10.95 1.03
CA VAL A 5 -6.01 -11.08 0.59
C VAL A 5 -5.37 -12.37 1.11
N THR A 6 -5.63 -12.76 2.36
CA THR A 6 -5.16 -14.06 2.89
C THR A 6 -5.75 -15.21 2.11
N GLU A 7 -7.04 -15.13 1.77
CA GLU A 7 -7.72 -16.13 0.94
C GLU A 7 -7.11 -16.17 -0.47
N ALA A 8 -6.90 -15.02 -1.12
CA ALA A 8 -6.26 -14.96 -2.43
C ALA A 8 -4.82 -15.53 -2.45
N ILE A 9 -4.04 -15.31 -1.38
CA ILE A 9 -2.70 -15.91 -1.25
C ILE A 9 -2.81 -17.43 -1.10
N LEU A 10 -3.77 -17.92 -0.32
CA LEU A 10 -3.99 -19.35 -0.15
C LEU A 10 -4.39 -20.00 -1.48
N ASP A 11 -5.34 -19.41 -2.19
CA ASP A 11 -5.78 -19.89 -3.50
C ASP A 11 -4.62 -19.91 -4.51
N ALA A 12 -3.77 -18.87 -4.51
CA ALA A 12 -2.60 -18.82 -5.38
C ALA A 12 -1.59 -19.94 -5.06
N LEU A 13 -1.33 -20.20 -3.77
CA LEU A 13 -0.43 -21.30 -3.36
C LEU A 13 -0.99 -22.66 -3.80
N THR A 14 -2.30 -22.87 -3.69
CA THR A 14 -2.95 -24.10 -4.16
C THR A 14 -2.90 -24.22 -5.69
N CYS A 15 -3.14 -23.14 -6.44
CA CYS A 15 -3.01 -23.16 -7.90
C CYS A 15 -1.59 -23.51 -8.35
N MET A 16 -0.56 -22.99 -7.66
CA MET A 16 0.84 -23.31 -7.97
C MET A 16 1.14 -24.81 -7.76
N GLU A 17 0.60 -25.43 -6.69
CA GLU A 17 0.73 -26.88 -6.49
C GLU A 17 0.04 -27.68 -7.61
N GLU A 18 -1.13 -27.22 -8.08
CA GLU A 18 -1.85 -27.84 -9.21
C GLU A 18 -1.11 -27.68 -10.55
N GLU A 19 -0.36 -26.59 -10.71
CA GLU A 19 0.50 -26.30 -11.87
C GLU A 19 1.86 -27.04 -11.82
N GLU A 20 2.00 -28.04 -10.95
CA GLU A 20 3.21 -28.86 -10.74
C GLU A 20 4.40 -28.09 -10.14
N GLU A 21 4.18 -26.90 -9.56
CA GLU A 21 5.21 -26.21 -8.79
C GLU A 21 5.38 -26.81 -7.39
N LEU A 22 6.63 -26.87 -6.91
CA LEU A 22 6.90 -27.35 -5.56
C LEU A 22 6.62 -26.24 -4.52
N VAL A 23 5.44 -26.29 -3.91
CA VAL A 23 5.10 -25.46 -2.75
C VAL A 23 5.32 -26.26 -1.47
N ILE A 24 6.15 -25.74 -0.55
CA ILE A 24 6.40 -26.37 0.75
C ILE A 24 5.72 -25.53 1.83
N THR A 25 4.58 -26.01 2.34
CA THR A 25 3.86 -25.36 3.44
C THR A 25 3.88 -26.21 4.71
N THR A 26 3.56 -25.58 5.83
CA THR A 26 3.22 -26.32 7.06
C THR A 26 1.84 -26.95 6.92
N SER A 27 1.43 -27.79 7.89
CA SER A 27 0.06 -28.32 7.97
C SER A 27 -1.01 -27.26 8.23
N VAL A 28 -0.63 -25.99 8.41
CA VAL A 28 -1.54 -24.86 8.64
C VAL A 28 -1.26 -23.73 7.62
N PRO A 29 -1.62 -23.92 6.34
CA PRO A 29 -1.28 -22.98 5.27
C PRO A 29 -1.93 -21.60 5.45
N LEU A 30 -3.05 -21.51 6.17
CA LEU A 30 -3.68 -20.23 6.51
C LEU A 30 -2.77 -19.32 7.37
N GLN A 31 -1.98 -19.90 8.28
CA GLN A 31 -1.03 -19.12 9.08
C GLN A 31 0.14 -18.62 8.22
N LEU A 32 0.58 -19.41 7.25
CA LEU A 32 1.60 -19.00 6.27
C LEU A 32 1.09 -17.84 5.41
N ALA A 33 -0.11 -17.98 4.84
CA ALA A 33 -0.75 -16.93 4.04
C ALA A 33 -0.89 -15.61 4.84
N GLY A 34 -1.30 -15.70 6.11
CA GLY A 34 -1.38 -14.53 6.99
C GLY A 34 -0.02 -13.87 7.26
N ARG A 35 1.07 -14.66 7.37
CA ARG A 35 2.44 -14.13 7.52
C ARG A 35 2.91 -13.44 6.25
N ILE A 36 2.65 -14.04 5.08
CA ILE A 36 2.97 -13.45 3.77
C ILE A 36 2.23 -12.12 3.63
N ARG A 37 0.91 -12.11 3.87
CA ARG A 37 0.09 -10.89 3.86
C ARG A 37 0.68 -9.82 4.78
N ASN A 38 0.97 -10.14 6.04
CA ASN A 38 1.51 -9.16 6.99
C ASN A 38 2.87 -8.60 6.54
N ARG A 39 3.69 -9.39 5.86
CA ARG A 39 4.96 -8.93 5.32
C ARG A 39 4.73 -7.95 4.16
N ILE A 40 3.80 -8.28 3.26
CA ILE A 40 3.41 -7.43 2.12
C ILE A 40 2.74 -6.14 2.60
N ALA A 41 1.91 -6.20 3.65
CA ALA A 41 1.17 -5.07 4.20
C ALA A 41 2.05 -3.90 4.67
N ASN A 42 3.31 -4.19 5.02
CA ASN A 42 4.28 -3.14 5.39
C ASN A 42 4.80 -2.36 4.18
N GLU A 43 4.73 -2.96 2.99
CA GLU A 43 5.27 -2.39 1.75
C GLU A 43 4.15 -1.85 0.85
N VAL A 44 2.97 -2.48 0.91
CA VAL A 44 1.81 -2.18 0.08
C VAL A 44 0.58 -2.00 0.98
N PRO A 45 -0.15 -0.88 0.88
CA PRO A 45 -1.40 -0.70 1.60
C PRO A 45 -2.38 -1.84 1.33
N ILE A 46 -3.02 -2.35 2.38
CA ILE A 46 -4.09 -3.34 2.29
C ILE A 46 -5.31 -2.76 3.02
N PRO A 47 -6.43 -2.46 2.32
CA PRO A 47 -6.66 -2.66 0.89
C PRO A 47 -5.77 -1.74 0.02
N PRO A 48 -5.47 -2.15 -1.23
CA PRO A 48 -4.67 -1.34 -2.14
C PRO A 48 -5.38 -0.03 -2.45
N ILE A 49 -4.63 1.08 -2.43
CA ILE A 49 -5.12 2.38 -2.87
C ILE A 49 -5.40 2.28 -4.37
N SER A 50 -6.62 2.60 -4.81
CA SER A 50 -7.02 2.58 -6.22
C SER A 50 -6.30 3.67 -7.03
N LYS A 51 -6.37 3.58 -8.38
CA LYS A 51 -5.83 4.64 -9.26
C LYS A 51 -6.49 5.99 -8.94
N THR A 52 -7.81 6.01 -8.78
CA THR A 52 -8.58 7.22 -8.47
C THR A 52 -8.18 7.83 -7.13
N GLU A 53 -8.02 7.02 -6.09
CA GLU A 53 -7.58 7.49 -4.77
C GLU A 53 -6.15 8.03 -4.80
N ARG A 54 -5.23 7.38 -5.55
CA ARG A 54 -3.88 7.91 -5.76
C ARG A 54 -3.90 9.28 -6.45
N THR A 55 -4.74 9.46 -7.47
CA THR A 55 -4.92 10.76 -8.15
C THR A 55 -5.46 11.81 -7.16
N ALA A 56 -6.46 11.46 -6.36
CA ALA A 56 -7.03 12.37 -5.37
C ALA A 56 -5.99 12.79 -4.31
N ILE A 57 -5.19 11.85 -3.80
CA ILE A 57 -4.10 12.13 -2.85
C ILE A 57 -3.07 13.07 -3.50
N ARG A 58 -2.70 12.82 -4.75
CA ARG A 58 -1.77 13.68 -5.49
C ARG A 58 -2.28 15.12 -5.58
N SER A 59 -3.53 15.31 -5.99
CA SER A 59 -4.16 16.63 -6.07
C SER A 59 -4.24 17.32 -4.71
N LEU A 60 -4.55 16.56 -3.65
CA LEU A 60 -4.59 17.06 -2.28
C LEU A 60 -3.22 17.57 -1.82
N ILE A 61 -2.15 16.80 -2.07
CA ILE A 61 -0.79 17.20 -1.71
C ILE A 61 -0.40 18.49 -2.44
N TYR A 62 -0.60 18.58 -3.76
CA TYR A 62 -0.28 19.81 -4.50
C TYR A 62 -1.10 21.00 -4.04
N ARG A 63 -2.38 20.79 -3.68
CA ARG A 63 -3.20 21.88 -3.12
C ARG A 63 -2.67 22.34 -1.77
N ALA A 64 -2.29 21.40 -0.90
CA ALA A 64 -1.76 21.69 0.42
C ALA A 64 -0.43 22.44 0.36
N VAL A 65 0.51 21.99 -0.50
CA VAL A 65 1.83 22.63 -0.63
C VAL A 65 1.73 24.06 -1.18
N ASN A 66 0.76 24.34 -2.05
CA ASN A 66 0.55 25.68 -2.60
C ASN A 66 -0.24 26.63 -1.67
N ASP A 67 -0.77 26.15 -0.54
CA ASP A 67 -1.45 26.97 0.46
C ASP A 67 -0.55 27.18 1.68
N THR A 68 0.23 28.27 1.63
CA THR A 68 1.23 28.62 2.67
C THR A 68 0.62 28.84 4.06
N ARG A 69 -0.69 29.09 4.17
CA ARG A 69 -1.38 29.23 5.46
C ARG A 69 -1.52 27.90 6.20
N ILE A 70 -1.60 26.80 5.46
CA ILE A 70 -1.77 25.44 5.98
C ILE A 70 -0.40 24.77 6.11
N PHE A 71 0.45 24.97 5.11
CA PHE A 71 1.69 24.21 5.01
C PHE A 71 2.80 24.71 5.94
N ASP A 72 3.02 26.02 6.05
CA ASP A 72 4.21 26.54 6.73
C ASP A 72 4.15 26.46 8.27
N PHE A 73 2.96 26.23 8.86
CA PHE A 73 2.78 26.27 10.31
C PHE A 73 2.67 24.88 10.97
N GLU A 74 1.93 23.93 10.38
CA GLU A 74 1.64 22.65 11.04
C GLU A 74 2.17 21.42 10.32
N MET A 75 2.21 21.43 8.98
CA MET A 75 2.44 20.21 8.20
C MET A 75 3.85 19.61 8.36
N PRO A 76 4.95 20.37 8.30
CA PRO A 76 6.29 19.83 8.52
C PRO A 76 6.47 19.22 9.91
N THR A 77 5.89 19.84 10.94
CA THR A 77 5.97 19.35 12.32
C THR A 77 5.16 18.06 12.51
N LEU A 78 3.97 17.99 11.92
CA LEU A 78 3.07 16.84 12.06
C LEU A 78 3.53 15.62 11.26
N THR A 79 4.14 15.85 10.09
CA THR A 79 4.42 14.77 9.12
C THR A 79 5.90 14.45 8.99
N GLY A 80 6.78 15.36 9.43
CA GLY A 80 8.23 15.24 9.27
C GLY A 80 8.73 15.51 7.85
N LEU A 81 7.86 15.93 6.93
CA LEU A 81 8.21 16.20 5.53
C LEU A 81 8.07 17.69 5.19
N THR A 82 9.02 18.21 4.43
CA THR A 82 9.03 19.57 3.88
C THR A 82 8.12 19.70 2.66
N ALA A 83 7.85 20.96 2.25
CA ALA A 83 7.05 21.26 1.05
C ALA A 83 7.65 20.64 -0.22
N GLU A 84 8.98 20.67 -0.33
CA GLU A 84 9.73 20.07 -1.42
C GLU A 84 9.56 18.54 -1.43
N GLU A 85 9.74 17.89 -0.28
CA GLU A 85 9.57 16.43 -0.16
C GLU A 85 8.13 15.97 -0.44
N PHE A 86 7.12 16.78 -0.10
CA PHE A 86 5.74 16.52 -0.48
C PHE A 86 5.49 16.69 -1.97
N ASN A 87 6.10 17.68 -2.63
CA ASN A 87 6.04 17.81 -4.09
C ASN A 87 6.67 16.59 -4.77
N ASP A 88 7.80 16.12 -4.28
CA ASP A 88 8.46 14.90 -4.76
C ASP A 88 7.60 13.66 -4.53
N LEU A 89 6.93 13.56 -3.38
CA LEU A 89 5.99 12.48 -3.09
C LEU A 89 4.80 12.51 -4.06
N ALA A 90 4.22 13.68 -4.30
CA ALA A 90 3.12 13.85 -5.25
C ALA A 90 3.54 13.48 -6.68
N ALA A 91 4.79 13.76 -7.07
CA ALA A 91 5.32 13.40 -8.38
C ALA A 91 5.45 11.88 -8.59
N LYS A 92 5.65 11.09 -7.51
CA LYS A 92 5.69 9.62 -7.55
C LYS A 92 4.31 8.97 -7.74
N LEU A 93 3.23 9.71 -7.47
CA LEU A 93 1.86 9.23 -7.70
C LEU A 93 1.49 9.38 -9.18
N PRO A 94 0.70 8.48 -9.77
CA PRO A 94 0.38 8.53 -11.21
C PRO A 94 -0.31 9.83 -11.66
N ILE A 95 0.00 10.27 -12.88
CA ILE A 95 -0.81 11.23 -13.68
C ILE A 95 -1.79 10.38 -14.49
N GLU A 96 -3.02 10.87 -14.70
CA GLU A 96 -4.07 10.16 -15.45
C GLU A 96 -3.58 9.47 -16.74
#